data_AF-A0A9P5S660-F1
#
_entry.id   AF-A0A9P5S660-F1
#
_cell.length_a   1.000
_cell.length_b   1.000
_cell.length_c   1.000
_cell.angle_alpha   90.00
_cell.angle_beta   90.00
_cell.angle_gamma   90.00
#
_symmetry.space_group_name_H-M   'P 1'
#
loop_
_entity.id
_entity.type
_entity.pdbx_description
1 polymer ?
#
loop_
_entity_poly.entity_id
_entity_poly.type
_entity_poly.pdbx_seq_one_letter_code
_entity_poly.pdbx_strand_id
1 'polypeptide(L)'
;MHPLYSSGDDDSFQLSSAIFKASGGRDTVGFAFFLSSYLSAYKALLCTMRRYRSHHEGDRLNAFVAGSIAGLAMWIDKNKIRRKALALYLLTRSIQFGSSYSMKKWAEHREAKKSNQGLALQDRILQSSGKEYALDTKTGWDNILAKVMSSSAGAVLMSSSAAVNLYACMVEPDAMPQSYWRFIMHHTGLPQKFGPMLKPLLDVFASQLFVLRALPPGVENIMIPAGVTSREFVSTLSPSVATVFPSHVHHEYQLCALMHPLTPCAGHFKDVLTGEFDRAIRMYAPLNFLLTLVFQHKKLAVQPREVVQRYIKSTIRSSLFMTMYTWGAFYTLCVMRRIFKRERTYMYFLNGIIAGFAVLIEAPGRQVELGLYCLPRALDTAWHLMLKRGLVRNVPNAEMALFCASMGVIMTIYQYDPSVINTNYLSILTRIFGCN
;
A
#
# COMPACT_ATOMS: atom_id res chain seq x y z
N MET A 1 -52.85 40.31 0.40
CA MET A 1 -51.85 41.32 -0.03
C MET A 1 -51.01 41.72 1.17
N HIS A 2 -49.88 41.05 1.37
CA HIS A 2 -48.57 41.62 1.78
C HIS A 2 -47.54 40.48 1.70
N PRO A 3 -46.28 40.76 1.31
CA PRO A 3 -45.30 39.77 0.88
C PRO A 3 -44.37 39.35 2.04
N LEU A 4 -43.77 38.18 1.96
CA LEU A 4 -42.55 37.86 2.71
C LEU A 4 -41.45 37.38 1.78
N TYR A 5 -40.27 37.88 2.10
CA TYR A 5 -39.13 38.20 1.26
C TYR A 5 -38.06 37.11 1.40
N SER A 6 -37.30 36.97 0.31
CA SER A 6 -36.02 36.29 0.14
C SER A 6 -35.24 35.91 1.41
N SER A 7 -34.94 34.62 1.56
CA SER A 7 -33.94 34.09 2.50
C SER A 7 -33.17 32.89 1.90
N GLY A 8 -32.92 32.93 0.59
CA GLY A 8 -32.28 31.82 -0.15
C GLY A 8 -30.86 32.10 -0.64
N ASP A 9 -30.49 33.37 -0.84
CA ASP A 9 -29.22 33.73 -1.48
C ASP A 9 -28.06 33.93 -0.48
N ASP A 10 -28.33 34.35 0.75
CA ASP A 10 -27.28 34.64 1.75
C ASP A 10 -26.58 33.37 2.28
N ASP A 11 -27.29 32.25 2.43
CA ASP A 11 -26.70 30.99 2.93
C ASP A 11 -25.74 30.34 1.93
N SER A 12 -26.00 30.50 0.62
CA SER A 12 -25.13 29.98 -0.43
C SER A 12 -23.81 30.75 -0.54
N PHE A 13 -23.87 32.08 -0.32
CA PHE A 13 -22.69 32.96 -0.33
C PHE A 13 -21.86 32.81 0.95
N GLN A 14 -22.50 32.57 2.10
CA GLN A 14 -21.80 32.25 3.35
C GLN A 14 -21.12 30.87 3.31
N LEU A 15 -21.74 29.84 2.71
CA LEU A 15 -21.13 28.53 2.55
C LEU A 15 -19.93 28.58 1.58
N SER A 16 -20.05 29.31 0.47
CA SER A 16 -18.96 29.47 -0.51
C SER A 16 -17.79 30.28 0.07
N SER A 17 -18.07 31.36 0.81
CA SER A 17 -17.03 32.16 1.48
C SER A 17 -16.39 31.43 2.67
N ALA A 18 -17.12 30.56 3.37
CA ALA A 18 -16.59 29.68 4.42
C ALA A 18 -15.68 28.58 3.85
N ILE A 19 -16.04 27.98 2.70
CA ILE A 19 -15.19 27.02 2.00
C ILE A 19 -13.93 27.70 1.44
N PHE A 20 -14.05 28.93 0.92
CA PHE A 20 -12.92 29.70 0.43
C PHE A 20 -11.99 30.17 1.56
N LYS A 21 -12.53 30.59 2.71
CA LYS A 21 -11.76 30.88 3.94
C LYS A 21 -11.12 29.63 4.54
N ALA A 22 -11.80 28.47 4.50
CA ALA A 22 -11.26 27.20 4.96
C ALA A 22 -10.15 26.66 4.04
N SER A 23 -10.20 26.98 2.74
CA SER A 23 -9.17 26.63 1.76
C SER A 23 -7.95 27.58 1.81
N GLY A 24 -8.15 28.85 2.18
CA GLY A 24 -7.13 29.90 2.26
C GLY A 24 -6.36 29.99 3.58
N GLY A 25 -6.14 28.88 4.28
CA GLY A 25 -5.39 28.88 5.55
C GLY A 25 -3.91 29.25 5.37
N ARG A 26 -3.26 29.70 6.46
CA ARG A 26 -1.80 29.93 6.54
C ARG A 26 -1.00 28.70 6.07
N ASP A 27 -1.55 27.50 6.28
CA ASP A 27 -0.97 26.22 5.84
C ASP A 27 -1.00 26.01 4.32
N THR A 28 -2.01 26.56 3.63
CA THR A 28 -2.14 26.51 2.16
C THR A 28 -1.15 27.49 1.52
N VAL A 29 -1.03 28.69 2.07
CA VAL A 29 -0.04 29.69 1.61
C VAL A 29 1.38 29.17 1.79
N GLY A 30 1.69 28.57 2.95
CA GLY A 30 3.01 27.95 3.18
C GLY A 30 3.32 26.81 2.20
N PHE A 31 2.31 26.00 1.86
CA PHE A 31 2.46 24.93 0.87
C PHE A 31 2.66 25.48 -0.55
N ALA A 32 1.89 26.50 -0.94
CA ALA A 32 2.05 27.16 -2.23
C ALA A 32 3.45 27.78 -2.37
N PHE A 33 3.93 28.45 -1.33
CA PHE A 33 5.27 29.04 -1.32
C PHE A 33 6.37 27.96 -1.42
N PHE A 34 6.20 26.83 -0.74
CA PHE A 34 7.07 25.66 -0.91
C PHE A 34 7.10 25.19 -2.37
N LEU A 35 5.92 24.96 -2.98
CA LEU A 35 5.84 24.43 -4.35
C LEU A 35 6.43 25.42 -5.37
N SER A 36 6.12 26.71 -5.25
CA SER A 36 6.68 27.76 -6.11
C SER A 36 8.19 27.86 -5.98
N SER A 37 8.72 27.79 -4.76
CA SER A 37 10.16 27.81 -4.49
C SER A 37 10.87 26.60 -5.09
N TYR A 38 10.28 25.41 -4.95
CA TYR A 38 10.79 24.19 -5.58
C TYR A 38 10.87 24.34 -7.10
N LEU A 39 9.80 24.82 -7.75
CA LEU A 39 9.73 24.98 -9.20
C LEU A 39 10.76 25.99 -9.72
N SER A 40 10.87 27.13 -9.05
CA SER A 40 11.82 28.19 -9.40
C SER A 40 13.26 27.70 -9.25
N ALA A 41 13.60 27.10 -8.10
CA ALA A 41 14.94 26.57 -7.84
C ALA A 41 15.32 25.47 -8.83
N TYR A 42 14.42 24.54 -9.12
CA TYR A 42 14.66 23.45 -10.07
C TYR A 42 14.99 23.99 -11.47
N LYS A 43 14.18 24.91 -11.99
CA LYS A 43 14.40 25.49 -13.33
C LYS A 43 15.69 26.31 -13.38
N ALA A 44 15.93 27.15 -12.36
CA ALA A 44 17.15 27.94 -12.28
C ALA A 44 18.40 27.03 -12.29
N LEU A 45 18.44 26.02 -11.42
CA LEU A 45 19.55 25.07 -11.32
C LEU A 45 19.76 24.30 -12.62
N LEU A 46 18.69 23.79 -13.22
CA LEU A 46 18.77 23.03 -14.47
C LEU A 46 19.29 23.88 -15.62
N CYS A 47 18.78 25.11 -15.79
CA CYS A 47 19.26 26.05 -16.81
C CYS A 47 20.72 26.43 -16.59
N THR A 48 21.12 26.70 -15.34
CA THR A 48 22.52 27.01 -15.01
C THR A 48 23.45 25.83 -15.30
N MET A 49 23.06 24.60 -14.94
CA MET A 49 23.86 23.40 -15.22
C MET A 49 23.97 23.11 -16.72
N ARG A 50 22.89 23.25 -17.49
CA ARG A 50 22.91 23.11 -18.95
C ARG A 50 23.81 24.16 -19.62
N ARG A 51 23.84 25.39 -19.09
CA ARG A 51 24.74 26.45 -19.57
C ARG A 51 26.22 26.14 -19.30
N TYR A 52 26.53 25.53 -18.17
CA TYR A 52 27.92 25.24 -17.77
C TYR A 52 28.43 23.89 -18.30
N ARG A 53 27.54 22.92 -18.54
CA ARG A 53 27.86 21.56 -19.00
C ARG A 53 26.95 21.19 -20.16
N SER A 54 27.36 21.54 -21.38
CA SER A 54 26.60 21.36 -22.63
C SER A 54 26.60 19.93 -23.18
N HIS A 55 27.30 18.97 -22.55
CA HIS A 55 27.44 17.61 -23.07
C HIS A 55 26.18 16.76 -22.81
N HIS A 56 25.64 16.14 -23.86
CA HIS A 56 24.38 15.37 -23.88
C HIS A 56 24.30 14.22 -22.85
N GLU A 57 25.44 13.67 -22.42
CA GLU A 57 25.51 12.62 -21.39
C GLU A 57 25.37 13.15 -19.95
N GLY A 58 25.68 14.44 -19.72
CA GLY A 58 25.59 15.09 -18.42
C GLY A 58 24.16 15.44 -18.01
N ASP A 59 23.21 15.44 -18.95
CA ASP A 59 21.85 15.93 -18.71
C ASP A 59 21.06 15.11 -17.69
N ARG A 60 21.27 13.79 -17.63
CA ARG A 60 20.64 12.95 -16.60
C ARG A 60 21.12 13.32 -15.20
N LEU A 61 22.42 13.56 -15.06
CA LEU A 61 23.00 13.96 -13.78
C LEU A 61 22.59 15.39 -13.42
N ASN A 62 22.49 16.30 -14.40
CA ASN A 62 21.97 17.65 -14.21
C ASN A 62 20.53 17.62 -13.66
N ALA A 63 19.64 16.82 -14.27
CA ALA A 63 18.26 16.67 -13.82
C ALA A 63 18.16 16.08 -12.40
N PHE A 64 18.99 15.07 -12.10
CA PHE A 64 19.05 14.47 -10.77
C PHE A 64 19.50 15.47 -9.70
N VAL A 65 20.60 16.17 -9.96
CA VAL A 65 21.19 17.12 -9.01
C VAL A 65 20.27 18.33 -8.84
N ALA A 66 19.73 18.89 -9.94
CA ALA A 66 18.77 19.99 -9.88
C ALA A 66 17.51 19.61 -9.08
N GLY A 67 16.92 18.43 -9.34
CA GLY A 67 15.77 17.93 -8.60
C GLY A 67 16.07 17.68 -7.11
N SER A 68 17.25 17.16 -6.80
CA SER A 68 17.68 16.89 -5.42
C SER A 68 17.93 18.17 -4.64
N ILE A 69 18.66 19.13 -5.20
CA ILE A 69 18.97 20.41 -4.54
C ILE A 69 17.71 21.27 -4.40
N ALA A 70 16.88 21.36 -5.45
CA ALA A 70 15.60 22.05 -5.37
C ALA A 70 14.70 21.46 -4.28
N GLY A 71 14.86 20.17 -3.98
CA GLY A 71 14.13 19.47 -2.92
C GLY A 71 14.32 20.07 -1.52
N LEU A 72 15.41 20.81 -1.28
CA LEU A 72 15.63 21.55 -0.03
C LEU A 72 14.54 22.61 0.22
N ALA A 73 13.79 23.03 -0.81
CA ALA A 73 12.63 23.90 -0.66
C ALA A 73 11.58 23.33 0.32
N MET A 74 11.56 22.01 0.57
CA MET A 74 10.65 21.40 1.55
C MET A 74 10.86 21.93 2.98
N TRP A 75 11.99 22.56 3.30
CA TRP A 75 12.20 23.26 4.58
C TRP A 75 11.21 24.41 4.82
N ILE A 76 10.67 24.99 3.75
CA ILE A 76 9.65 26.03 3.82
C ILE A 76 8.36 25.49 4.46
N ASP A 77 8.06 24.21 4.24
CA ASP A 77 6.90 23.56 4.84
C ASP A 77 7.14 23.30 6.33
N LYS A 78 6.44 24.05 7.19
CA LYS A 78 6.52 23.90 8.65
C LYS A 78 5.75 22.69 9.19
N ASN A 79 4.86 22.09 8.39
CA ASN A 79 4.04 20.96 8.84
C ASN A 79 4.80 19.63 8.70
N LYS A 80 5.40 19.16 9.81
CA LYS A 80 6.18 17.91 9.84
C LYS A 80 5.40 16.68 9.36
N ILE A 81 4.09 16.60 9.66
CA ILE A 81 3.23 15.48 9.23
C ILE A 81 3.10 15.48 7.71
N ARG A 82 2.84 16.65 7.12
CA ARG A 82 2.75 16.82 5.66
C ARG A 82 4.08 16.51 4.98
N ARG A 83 5.20 17.03 5.50
CA ARG A 83 6.53 16.72 4.96
C ARG A 83 6.83 15.22 4.93
N LYS A 84 6.58 14.53 6.04
CA LYS A 84 6.78 13.07 6.14
C LYS A 84 5.89 12.32 5.14
N ALA A 85 4.62 12.72 5.02
CA ALA A 85 3.70 12.13 4.06
C ALA A 85 4.14 12.35 2.61
N LEU A 86 4.58 13.57 2.26
CA LEU A 86 5.11 13.90 0.92
C LEU A 86 6.39 13.13 0.62
N ALA A 87 7.33 13.06 1.56
CA ALA A 87 8.58 12.32 1.41
C ALA A 87 8.32 10.83 1.15
N LEU A 88 7.47 10.18 1.96
CA LEU A 88 7.11 8.79 1.78
C LEU A 88 6.33 8.54 0.48
N TYR A 89 5.42 9.46 0.11
CA TYR A 89 4.67 9.36 -1.14
C TYR A 89 5.58 9.47 -2.37
N LEU A 90 6.49 10.44 -2.38
CA LEU A 90 7.42 10.62 -3.49
C LEU A 90 8.46 9.52 -3.55
N LEU A 91 8.87 8.97 -2.39
CA LEU A 91 9.72 7.78 -2.34
C LEU A 91 9.04 6.58 -3.00
N THR A 92 7.75 6.33 -2.73
CA THR A 92 7.07 5.21 -3.39
C THR A 92 6.85 5.48 -4.88
N ARG A 93 6.61 6.73 -5.30
CA ARG A 93 6.56 7.10 -6.72
C ARG A 93 7.92 6.99 -7.41
N SER A 94 9.02 7.35 -6.76
CA SER A 94 10.36 7.20 -7.32
C SER A 94 10.72 5.72 -7.50
N ILE A 95 10.36 4.87 -6.53
CA ILE A 95 10.52 3.41 -6.64
C ILE A 95 9.66 2.86 -7.78
N GLN A 96 8.41 3.32 -7.92
CA GLN A 96 7.53 2.89 -9.00
C GLN A 96 8.09 3.27 -10.37
N PHE A 97 8.44 4.55 -10.58
CA PHE A 97 8.95 5.01 -11.87
C PHE A 97 10.34 4.44 -12.17
N GLY A 98 11.20 4.34 -11.15
CA GLY A 98 12.52 3.73 -11.27
C GLY A 98 12.45 2.24 -11.63
N SER A 99 11.52 1.49 -11.02
CA SER A 99 11.33 0.08 -11.37
C SER A 99 10.78 -0.09 -12.79
N SER A 100 9.80 0.72 -13.20
CA SER A 100 9.32 0.75 -14.59
C SER A 100 10.43 1.13 -15.59
N TYR A 101 11.29 2.09 -15.25
CA TYR A 101 12.42 2.51 -16.09
C TYR A 101 13.43 1.36 -16.24
N SER A 102 13.76 0.70 -15.13
CA SER A 102 14.67 -0.44 -15.10
C SER A 102 14.13 -1.61 -15.92
N MET A 103 12.82 -1.88 -15.81
CA MET A 103 12.14 -2.90 -16.59
C MET A 103 12.15 -2.58 -18.09
N LYS A 104 11.96 -1.32 -18.47
CA LYS A 104 12.05 -0.88 -19.87
C LYS A 104 13.47 -1.07 -20.42
N LYS A 105 14.49 -0.58 -19.70
CA LYS A 105 15.90 -0.74 -20.11
C LYS A 105 16.32 -2.21 -20.21
N TRP A 106 15.83 -3.04 -19.29
CA TRP A 106 16.05 -4.47 -19.35
C TRP A 106 15.34 -5.12 -20.56
N ALA A 107 14.13 -4.67 -20.91
CA ALA A 107 13.44 -5.13 -22.12
C ALA A 107 14.20 -4.74 -23.40
N GLU A 108 14.64 -3.49 -23.52
CA GLU A 108 15.45 -3.00 -24.65
C GLU A 108 16.74 -3.83 -24.80
N HIS A 109 17.44 -4.10 -23.69
CA HIS A 109 18.65 -4.92 -23.70
C HIS A 109 18.39 -6.36 -24.14
N ARG A 110 17.25 -6.94 -23.74
CA ARG A 110 16.84 -8.29 -24.19
C ARG A 110 16.51 -8.32 -25.67
N GLU A 111 15.85 -7.30 -26.19
CA GLU A 111 15.54 -7.18 -27.62
C GLU A 111 16.81 -7.01 -28.46
N ALA A 112 17.74 -6.17 -28.02
CA ALA A 112 19.04 -6.02 -28.66
C ALA A 112 19.84 -7.34 -28.66
N LYS A 113 19.85 -8.07 -27.54
CA LYS A 113 20.49 -9.39 -27.45
C LYS A 113 19.88 -10.40 -28.42
N LYS A 114 18.54 -10.44 -28.54
CA LYS A 114 17.84 -11.31 -29.50
C LYS A 114 18.13 -10.92 -30.95
N SER A 115 18.15 -9.63 -31.27
CA SER A 115 18.47 -9.13 -32.60
C SER A 115 19.91 -9.49 -32.99
N ASN A 116 20.88 -9.29 -32.10
CA ASN A 116 22.28 -9.66 -32.34
C ASN A 116 22.46 -11.18 -32.51
N GLN A 117 21.74 -12.00 -31.75
CA GLN A 117 21.75 -13.46 -31.92
C GLN A 117 21.14 -13.87 -33.28
N GLY A 118 20.06 -13.21 -33.71
CA GLY A 118 19.45 -13.44 -35.02
C GLY A 118 20.40 -13.10 -36.17
N LEU A 119 21.07 -11.94 -36.09
CA LEU A 119 22.07 -11.50 -37.06
C LEU A 119 23.27 -12.47 -37.11
N ALA A 120 23.83 -12.85 -35.96
CA ALA A 120 24.94 -13.79 -35.90
C ALA A 120 24.57 -15.19 -36.45
N LEU A 121 23.31 -15.61 -36.32
CA LEU A 121 22.85 -16.85 -36.92
C LEU A 121 22.69 -16.71 -38.44
N GLN A 122 22.14 -15.59 -38.92
CA GLN A 122 22.00 -15.29 -40.34
C GLN A 122 23.37 -15.30 -41.04
N ASP A 123 24.38 -14.69 -40.43
CA ASP A 123 25.77 -14.71 -40.93
C ASP A 123 26.33 -16.14 -40.99
N ARG A 124 26.07 -16.97 -39.98
CA ARG A 124 26.51 -18.38 -39.97
C ARG A 124 25.83 -19.20 -41.07
N ILE A 125 24.52 -19.00 -41.29
CA ILE A 125 23.77 -19.69 -42.34
C ILE A 125 24.30 -19.30 -43.72
N LEU A 126 24.55 -18.01 -43.95
CA LEU A 126 25.13 -17.52 -45.21
C LEU A 126 26.53 -18.09 -45.47
N GLN A 127 27.33 -18.29 -44.42
CA GLN A 127 28.68 -18.88 -44.53
C GLN A 127 28.68 -20.39 -44.73
N SER A 128 27.64 -21.11 -44.29
CA SER A 128 27.55 -22.56 -44.44
C SER A 128 26.68 -22.94 -45.64
N SER A 129 27.32 -23.31 -46.75
CA SER A 129 26.62 -23.86 -47.92
C SER A 129 25.91 -25.18 -47.58
N GLY A 130 24.60 -25.13 -47.30
CA GLY A 130 23.71 -26.30 -47.34
C GLY A 130 23.44 -27.04 -46.02
N LYS A 131 23.72 -26.47 -44.84
CA LYS A 131 23.27 -27.06 -43.56
C LYS A 131 22.03 -26.35 -43.02
N GLU A 132 20.96 -27.09 -42.74
CA GLU A 132 19.80 -26.58 -41.98
C GLU A 132 20.21 -26.31 -40.53
N TYR A 133 20.16 -25.04 -40.12
CA TYR A 133 20.30 -24.66 -38.72
C TYR A 133 18.91 -24.41 -38.15
N ALA A 134 18.47 -25.30 -37.25
CA ALA A 134 17.29 -25.06 -36.46
C ALA A 134 17.59 -24.00 -35.38
N LEU A 135 16.74 -22.97 -35.29
CA LEU A 135 16.71 -22.03 -34.19
C LEU A 135 16.38 -22.78 -32.89
N ASP A 136 17.39 -23.14 -32.09
CA ASP A 136 17.16 -23.56 -30.69
C ASP A 136 16.68 -22.34 -29.89
N THR A 137 15.38 -22.05 -30.01
CA THR A 137 14.67 -21.08 -29.19
C THR A 137 14.42 -21.68 -27.82
N LYS A 138 15.47 -22.12 -27.13
CA LYS A 138 15.40 -22.38 -25.69
C LYS A 138 14.84 -21.11 -25.05
N THR A 139 13.64 -21.24 -24.50
CA THR A 139 12.95 -20.16 -23.79
C THR A 139 13.85 -19.74 -22.63
N GLY A 140 14.67 -18.71 -22.86
CA GLY A 140 15.65 -18.26 -21.89
C GLY A 140 14.95 -17.90 -20.58
N TRP A 141 15.59 -18.26 -19.46
CA TRP A 141 15.18 -17.88 -18.11
C TRP A 141 14.73 -16.42 -18.00
N ASP A 142 15.33 -15.53 -18.78
CA ASP A 142 14.98 -14.11 -18.90
C ASP A 142 13.51 -13.85 -19.30
N ASN A 143 12.92 -14.64 -20.21
CA ASN A 143 11.53 -14.47 -20.63
C ASN A 143 10.54 -14.91 -19.54
N ILE A 144 10.87 -16.00 -18.83
CA ILE A 144 10.08 -16.50 -17.70
C ILE A 144 10.13 -15.46 -16.58
N LEU A 145 11.32 -14.96 -16.24
CA LEU A 145 11.51 -13.94 -15.23
C LEU A 145 10.74 -12.66 -15.55
N ALA A 146 10.78 -12.17 -16.80
CA ALA A 146 10.04 -10.98 -17.21
C ALA A 146 8.51 -11.16 -17.09
N LYS A 147 7.99 -12.33 -17.47
CA LYS A 147 6.57 -12.65 -17.33
C LYS A 147 6.15 -12.74 -15.87
N VAL A 148 6.96 -13.38 -15.03
CA VAL A 148 6.69 -13.51 -13.59
C VAL A 148 6.74 -12.13 -12.93
N MET A 149 7.77 -11.32 -13.17
CA MET A 149 7.89 -10.00 -12.55
C MET A 149 6.74 -9.07 -12.93
N SER A 150 6.37 -9.01 -14.22
CA SER A 150 5.27 -8.14 -14.67
C SER A 150 3.90 -8.61 -14.18
N SER A 151 3.66 -9.91 -14.08
CA SER A 151 2.39 -10.47 -13.60
C SER A 151 2.25 -10.49 -12.07
N SER A 152 3.35 -10.54 -11.33
CA SER A 152 3.35 -10.67 -9.86
C SER A 152 3.68 -9.40 -9.10
N ALA A 153 4.08 -8.30 -9.77
CA ALA A 153 4.47 -7.05 -9.11
C ALA A 153 3.43 -6.55 -8.10
N GLY A 154 2.14 -6.55 -8.46
CA GLY A 154 1.05 -6.15 -7.57
C GLY A 154 0.93 -7.04 -6.33
N ALA A 155 1.05 -8.36 -6.51
CA ALA A 155 1.03 -9.33 -5.42
C ALA A 155 2.24 -9.16 -4.48
N VAL A 156 3.44 -9.02 -5.02
CA VAL A 156 4.66 -8.81 -4.21
C VAL A 156 4.57 -7.51 -3.41
N LEU A 157 4.11 -6.42 -4.02
CA LEU A 157 3.93 -5.13 -3.33
C LEU A 157 2.88 -5.22 -2.23
N MET A 158 1.73 -5.85 -2.50
CA MET A 158 0.69 -6.01 -1.50
C MET A 158 1.16 -6.95 -0.37
N SER A 159 1.68 -8.12 -0.68
CA SER A 159 2.11 -9.12 0.30
C SER A 159 3.25 -8.61 1.19
N SER A 160 4.24 -7.90 0.64
CA SER A 160 5.30 -7.29 1.45
C SER A 160 4.77 -6.18 2.37
N SER A 161 3.86 -5.33 1.86
CA SER A 161 3.24 -4.27 2.67
C SER A 161 2.34 -4.84 3.77
N ALA A 162 1.53 -5.84 3.43
CA ALA A 162 0.63 -6.53 4.33
C ALA A 162 1.40 -7.31 5.40
N ALA A 163 2.54 -7.94 5.06
CA ALA A 163 3.42 -8.62 6.01
C ALA A 163 3.83 -7.70 7.15
N VAL A 164 4.28 -6.48 6.84
CA VAL A 164 4.69 -5.50 7.87
C VAL A 164 3.48 -4.95 8.63
N ASN A 165 2.44 -4.54 7.92
CA ASN A 165 1.29 -3.87 8.54
C ASN A 165 0.49 -4.82 9.44
N LEU A 166 0.22 -6.06 9.00
CA LEU A 166 -0.49 -7.05 9.81
C LEU A 166 0.37 -7.57 10.96
N TYR A 167 1.69 -7.69 10.75
CA TYR A 167 2.62 -7.97 11.84
C TYR A 167 2.51 -6.91 12.93
N ALA A 168 2.67 -5.63 12.58
CA ALA A 168 2.59 -4.53 13.53
C ALA A 168 1.21 -4.47 14.18
N CYS A 169 0.13 -4.60 13.41
CA CYS A 169 -1.24 -4.54 13.92
C CYS A 169 -1.52 -5.59 15.01
N MET A 170 -0.98 -6.80 14.87
CA MET A 170 -1.25 -7.89 15.80
C MET A 170 -0.25 -7.94 16.95
N VAL A 171 1.01 -7.60 16.70
CA VAL A 171 2.11 -7.88 17.64
C VAL A 171 2.58 -6.62 18.36
N GLU A 172 2.72 -5.52 17.63
CA GLU A 172 3.33 -4.29 18.14
C GLU A 172 2.54 -3.08 17.59
N PRO A 173 1.28 -2.89 18.01
CA PRO A 173 0.41 -1.87 17.43
C PRO A 173 0.96 -0.45 17.61
N ASP A 174 1.75 -0.22 18.66
CA ASP A 174 2.39 1.07 18.95
C ASP A 174 3.40 1.51 17.88
N ALA A 175 3.92 0.59 17.07
CA ALA A 175 4.82 0.92 15.95
C ALA A 175 4.07 1.50 14.74
N MET A 176 2.74 1.36 14.71
CA MET A 176 1.92 1.85 13.61
C MET A 176 1.61 3.35 13.78
N PRO A 177 1.60 4.15 12.69
CA PRO A 177 1.15 5.53 12.76
C PRO A 177 -0.29 5.62 13.28
N GLN A 178 -0.54 6.49 14.26
CA GLN A 178 -1.84 6.60 14.94
C GLN A 178 -3.03 6.88 14.00
N SER A 179 -2.79 7.60 12.89
CA SER A 179 -3.81 7.84 11.86
C SER A 179 -4.16 6.58 11.09
N TYR A 180 -3.17 5.72 10.84
CA TYR A 180 -3.36 4.45 10.16
C TYR A 180 -4.01 3.41 11.07
N TRP A 181 -3.61 3.33 12.35
CA TRP A 181 -4.28 2.48 13.34
C TRP A 181 -5.78 2.81 13.45
N ARG A 182 -6.12 4.11 13.59
CA ARG A 182 -7.51 4.58 13.61
C ARG A 182 -8.27 4.20 12.34
N PHE A 183 -7.63 4.33 11.18
CA PHE A 183 -8.21 3.91 9.91
C PHE A 183 -8.53 2.41 9.89
N ILE A 184 -7.58 1.55 10.30
CA ILE A 184 -7.82 0.09 10.36
C ILE A 184 -8.97 -0.21 11.32
N MET A 185 -8.94 0.34 12.54
CA MET A 185 -9.99 0.09 13.54
C MET A 185 -11.37 0.57 13.09
N HIS A 186 -11.44 1.66 12.32
CA HIS A 186 -12.71 2.13 11.75
C HIS A 186 -13.31 1.12 10.76
N HIS A 187 -12.47 0.46 9.96
CA HIS A 187 -12.92 -0.46 8.91
C HIS A 187 -13.06 -1.93 9.34
N THR A 188 -12.41 -2.37 10.42
CA THR A 188 -12.49 -3.77 10.89
C THR A 188 -13.80 -4.10 11.62
N GLY A 189 -14.55 -3.10 12.08
CA GLY A 189 -15.76 -3.35 12.87
C GLY A 189 -15.49 -3.82 14.31
N LEU A 190 -14.23 -4.00 14.70
CA LEU A 190 -13.84 -4.47 16.03
C LEU A 190 -14.28 -3.51 17.16
N PRO A 191 -14.14 -2.18 17.02
CA PRO A 191 -14.62 -1.24 18.04
C PRO A 191 -16.14 -1.33 18.25
N GLN A 192 -16.92 -1.58 17.20
CA GLN A 192 -18.37 -1.75 17.28
C GLN A 192 -18.73 -3.08 17.95
N LYS A 193 -17.95 -4.14 17.73
CA LYS A 193 -18.17 -5.46 18.35
C LYS A 193 -17.80 -5.51 19.83
N PHE A 194 -16.67 -4.90 20.22
CA PHE A 194 -16.10 -5.04 21.57
C PHE A 194 -16.19 -3.78 22.43
N GLY A 195 -16.50 -2.63 21.86
CA GLY A 195 -16.64 -1.37 22.58
C GLY A 195 -15.45 -1.08 23.52
N PRO A 196 -15.70 -0.74 24.80
CA PRO A 196 -14.62 -0.42 25.75
C PRO A 196 -13.73 -1.63 26.09
N MET A 197 -14.19 -2.87 25.84
CA MET A 197 -13.41 -4.08 26.12
C MET A 197 -12.38 -4.40 25.05
N LEU A 198 -12.38 -3.71 23.91
CA LEU A 198 -11.42 -3.95 22.83
C LEU A 198 -9.97 -3.74 23.29
N LYS A 199 -9.69 -2.62 23.97
CA LYS A 199 -8.32 -2.32 24.43
C LYS A 199 -7.82 -3.33 25.47
N PRO A 200 -8.55 -3.61 26.55
CA PRO A 200 -8.17 -4.68 27.48
C PRO A 200 -7.94 -6.04 26.81
N LEU A 201 -8.77 -6.40 25.83
CA LEU A 201 -8.60 -7.64 25.07
C LEU A 201 -7.28 -7.67 24.27
N LEU A 202 -6.95 -6.57 23.58
CA LEU A 202 -5.70 -6.44 22.84
C LEU A 202 -4.47 -6.44 23.77
N ASP A 203 -4.57 -5.82 24.95
CA ASP A 203 -3.49 -5.80 25.95
C ASP A 203 -3.24 -7.21 26.53
N VAL A 204 -4.31 -7.96 26.81
CA VAL A 204 -4.21 -9.38 27.24
C VAL A 204 -3.65 -10.26 26.12
N PHE A 205 -4.06 -10.03 24.87
CA PHE A 205 -3.48 -10.72 23.72
C PHE A 205 -1.98 -10.46 23.58
N ALA A 206 -1.56 -9.20 23.65
CA ALA A 206 -0.16 -8.80 23.51
C ALA A 206 0.71 -9.35 24.65
N SER A 207 0.23 -9.28 25.90
CA SER A 207 0.94 -9.83 27.06
C SER A 207 1.07 -11.35 26.98
N GLN A 208 0.00 -12.09 26.65
CA GLN A 208 0.06 -13.54 26.51
C GLN A 208 1.01 -13.96 25.37
N LEU A 209 0.96 -13.23 24.25
CA LEU A 209 1.87 -13.46 23.13
C LEU A 209 3.34 -13.20 23.52
N PHE A 210 3.60 -12.19 24.34
CA PHE A 210 4.94 -11.92 24.86
C PHE A 210 5.43 -13.07 25.76
N VAL A 211 4.60 -13.55 26.69
CA VAL A 211 4.92 -14.69 27.57
C VAL A 211 5.25 -15.94 26.76
N LEU A 212 4.40 -16.30 25.79
CA LEU A 212 4.61 -17.49 24.95
C LEU A 212 5.90 -17.41 24.13
N ARG A 213 6.36 -16.21 23.75
CA ARG A 213 7.58 -16.00 22.98
C ARG A 213 8.84 -15.91 23.83
N ALA A 214 8.72 -15.53 25.10
CA ALA A 214 9.84 -15.48 26.02
C ALA A 214 10.31 -16.88 26.45
N LEU A 215 9.46 -17.89 26.30
CA LEU A 215 9.78 -19.28 26.62
C LEU A 215 10.73 -19.93 25.58
N PRO A 216 11.63 -20.83 26.00
CA PRO A 216 12.47 -21.59 25.10
C PRO A 216 11.65 -22.46 24.13
N PRO A 217 12.16 -22.72 22.91
CA PRO A 217 11.45 -23.52 21.94
C PRO A 217 11.05 -24.91 22.44
N GLY A 218 9.75 -25.20 22.40
CA GLY A 218 9.21 -26.51 22.80
C GLY A 218 8.78 -26.61 24.26
N VAL A 219 9.07 -25.60 25.08
CA VAL A 219 8.54 -25.49 26.46
C VAL A 219 7.20 -24.74 26.48
N GLU A 220 6.95 -23.92 25.46
CA GLU A 220 5.71 -23.17 25.29
C GLU A 220 4.48 -24.08 25.18
N ASN A 221 3.57 -24.01 26.16
CA ASN A 221 2.25 -24.61 26.01
C ASN A 221 1.30 -23.58 25.40
N ILE A 222 1.02 -23.73 24.09
CA ILE A 222 0.11 -22.84 23.35
C ILE A 222 -1.35 -23.29 23.39
N MET A 223 -1.61 -24.49 23.92
CA MET A 223 -2.94 -25.09 23.99
C MET A 223 -3.63 -24.73 25.29
N ILE A 224 -4.97 -24.71 25.26
CA ILE A 224 -5.77 -24.65 26.48
C ILE A 224 -5.80 -26.07 27.08
N PRO A 225 -5.59 -26.26 28.39
CA PRO A 225 -5.65 -27.57 29.02
C PRO A 225 -6.99 -28.29 28.75
N ALA A 226 -6.92 -29.62 28.57
CA ALA A 226 -8.11 -30.42 28.31
C ALA A 226 -9.11 -30.31 29.47
N GLY A 227 -10.39 -30.09 29.14
CA GLY A 227 -11.47 -29.92 30.11
C GLY A 227 -11.67 -28.48 30.62
N VAL A 228 -10.76 -27.55 30.31
CA VAL A 228 -10.89 -26.13 30.68
C VAL A 228 -11.58 -25.37 29.55
N THR A 229 -12.59 -24.56 29.89
CA THR A 229 -13.28 -23.71 28.90
C THR A 229 -12.42 -22.49 28.52
N SER A 230 -12.68 -21.88 27.34
CA SER A 230 -11.95 -20.66 26.95
C SER A 230 -12.10 -19.55 27.99
N ARG A 231 -13.29 -19.46 28.61
CA ARG A 231 -13.61 -18.47 29.62
C ARG A 231 -12.84 -18.69 30.92
N GLU A 232 -12.77 -19.93 31.40
CA GLU A 232 -12.00 -20.31 32.58
C GLU A 232 -10.52 -20.10 32.37
N PHE A 233 -9.99 -20.41 31.19
CA PHE A 233 -8.59 -20.12 30.89
C PHE A 233 -8.34 -18.61 30.91
N VAL A 234 -9.16 -17.82 30.22
CA VAL A 234 -8.98 -16.36 30.15
C VAL A 234 -9.22 -15.69 31.51
N SER A 235 -10.04 -16.24 32.40
CA SER A 235 -10.22 -15.68 33.75
C SER A 235 -8.94 -15.77 34.59
N THR A 236 -8.07 -16.75 34.32
CA THR A 236 -6.73 -16.81 34.94
C THR A 236 -5.78 -15.73 34.44
N LEU A 237 -5.98 -15.23 33.21
CA LEU A 237 -5.19 -14.15 32.63
C LEU A 237 -5.73 -12.77 33.03
N SER A 238 -7.06 -12.59 32.91
CA SER A 238 -7.76 -11.36 33.24
C SER A 238 -9.25 -11.64 33.50
N PRO A 239 -9.71 -11.53 34.77
CA PRO A 239 -11.11 -11.74 35.12
C PRO A 239 -12.07 -10.80 34.37
N SER A 240 -11.66 -9.54 34.15
CA SER A 240 -12.46 -8.55 33.44
C SER A 240 -12.69 -8.94 31.98
N VAL A 241 -11.65 -9.42 31.30
CA VAL A 241 -11.74 -9.82 29.88
C VAL A 241 -12.57 -11.11 29.72
N ALA A 242 -12.52 -12.02 30.69
CA ALA A 242 -13.31 -13.26 30.68
C ALA A 242 -14.84 -13.01 30.71
N THR A 243 -15.31 -11.81 31.04
CA THR A 243 -16.74 -11.46 30.98
C THR A 243 -17.29 -11.41 29.56
N VAL A 244 -16.43 -11.19 28.55
CA VAL A 244 -16.81 -11.12 27.13
C VAL A 244 -17.02 -12.52 26.53
N PHE A 245 -16.49 -13.56 27.17
CA PHE A 245 -16.42 -14.91 26.63
C PHE A 245 -17.70 -15.70 26.96
N PRO A 246 -18.44 -16.21 25.96
CA PRO A 246 -19.55 -17.11 26.21
C PRO A 246 -19.05 -18.44 26.81
N SER A 247 -19.80 -19.02 27.74
CA SER A 247 -19.43 -20.27 28.43
C SER A 247 -19.37 -21.50 27.50
N HIS A 248 -20.13 -21.50 26.42
CA HIS A 248 -20.23 -22.61 25.47
C HIS A 248 -19.13 -22.59 24.38
N VAL A 249 -18.26 -21.56 24.37
CA VAL A 249 -17.24 -21.41 23.33
C VAL A 249 -15.92 -22.03 23.79
N HIS A 250 -15.45 -23.00 23.01
CA HIS A 250 -14.20 -23.73 23.28
C HIS A 250 -13.18 -23.50 22.17
N HIS A 251 -11.93 -23.31 22.58
CA HIS A 251 -10.78 -23.13 21.71
C HIS A 251 -9.68 -24.11 22.09
N GLU A 252 -9.01 -24.69 21.10
CA GLU A 252 -7.85 -25.55 21.33
C GLU A 252 -6.61 -24.73 21.71
N TYR A 253 -6.48 -23.51 21.18
CA TYR A 253 -5.30 -22.66 21.31
C TYR A 253 -5.62 -21.36 22.06
N GLN A 254 -4.74 -20.97 22.98
CA GLN A 254 -4.92 -19.83 23.87
C GLN A 254 -5.09 -18.51 23.10
N LEU A 255 -4.23 -18.26 22.10
CA LEU A 255 -4.30 -17.03 21.30
C LEU A 255 -5.46 -17.01 20.32
N CYS A 256 -6.00 -18.18 19.91
CA CYS A 256 -7.25 -18.21 19.14
C CYS A 256 -8.43 -17.73 19.98
N ALA A 257 -8.49 -18.14 21.26
CA ALA A 257 -9.52 -17.66 22.18
C ALA A 257 -9.50 -16.12 22.32
N LEU A 258 -8.31 -15.52 22.41
CA LEU A 258 -8.16 -14.07 22.54
C LEU A 258 -8.43 -13.31 21.22
N MET A 259 -8.17 -13.91 20.04
CA MET A 259 -8.45 -13.26 18.75
C MET A 259 -9.94 -13.25 18.39
N HIS A 260 -10.65 -14.33 18.69
CA HIS A 260 -12.07 -14.46 18.35
C HIS A 260 -12.89 -15.04 19.51
N PRO A 261 -13.10 -14.23 20.57
CA PRO A 261 -13.65 -14.70 21.84
C PRO A 261 -15.11 -15.15 21.77
N LEU A 262 -15.88 -14.62 20.82
CA LEU A 262 -17.34 -14.83 20.74
C LEU A 262 -17.74 -16.11 19.99
N THR A 263 -16.82 -16.70 19.22
CA THR A 263 -17.13 -17.79 18.29
C THR A 263 -16.00 -18.81 18.23
N PRO A 264 -16.29 -20.11 18.13
CA PRO A 264 -15.25 -21.12 17.92
C PRO A 264 -14.53 -20.89 16.58
N CYS A 265 -13.30 -21.40 16.40
CA CYS A 265 -12.48 -21.16 15.21
C CYS A 265 -13.23 -21.33 13.86
N ALA A 266 -14.02 -22.40 13.73
CA ALA A 266 -14.80 -22.67 12.52
C ALA A 266 -16.01 -21.73 12.34
N GLY A 267 -16.61 -21.29 13.45
CA GLY A 267 -17.67 -20.29 13.45
C GLY A 267 -17.13 -18.91 13.08
N HIS A 268 -15.97 -18.54 13.64
CA HIS A 268 -15.27 -17.28 13.33
C HIS A 268 -14.92 -17.18 11.84
N PHE A 269 -14.47 -18.29 11.24
CA PHE A 269 -14.24 -18.37 9.79
C PHE A 269 -15.47 -17.92 8.99
N LYS A 270 -16.67 -18.39 9.36
CA LYS A 270 -17.92 -18.03 8.66
C LYS A 270 -18.33 -16.59 8.95
N ASP A 271 -18.24 -16.16 10.22
CA ASP A 271 -18.59 -14.80 10.65
C ASP A 271 -17.74 -13.73 9.96
N VAL A 272 -16.43 -13.94 9.85
CA VAL A 272 -15.53 -13.02 9.13
C VAL A 272 -15.88 -13.00 7.65
N LEU A 273 -16.08 -14.16 7.03
CA LEU A 273 -16.37 -14.24 5.60
C LEU A 273 -17.68 -13.51 5.22
N THR A 274 -18.78 -13.77 5.92
CA THR A 274 -20.07 -13.16 5.60
C THR A 274 -20.16 -11.71 6.09
N GLY A 275 -19.68 -11.45 7.30
CA GLY A 275 -19.73 -10.12 7.90
C GLY A 275 -18.84 -9.11 7.18
N GLU A 276 -17.62 -9.50 6.77
CA GLU A 276 -16.74 -8.61 6.01
C GLU A 276 -17.22 -8.40 4.58
N PHE A 277 -17.82 -9.40 3.94
CA PHE A 277 -18.38 -9.24 2.61
C PHE A 277 -19.52 -8.22 2.59
N ASP A 278 -20.41 -8.29 3.58
CA ASP A 278 -21.52 -7.36 3.75
C ASP A 278 -21.02 -5.92 4.04
N ARG A 279 -20.00 -5.77 4.91
CA ARG A 279 -19.33 -4.48 5.13
C ARG A 279 -18.64 -3.94 3.87
N ALA A 280 -17.93 -4.80 3.15
CA ALA A 280 -17.18 -4.42 1.96
C ALA A 280 -18.11 -3.95 0.84
N ILE A 281 -19.24 -4.65 0.62
CA ILE A 281 -20.25 -4.21 -0.36
C ILE A 281 -20.81 -2.84 0.01
N ARG A 282 -21.19 -2.62 1.27
CA ARG A 282 -21.73 -1.33 1.72
C ARG A 282 -20.75 -0.16 1.54
N MET A 283 -19.44 -0.42 1.59
CA MET A 283 -18.41 0.59 1.34
C MET A 283 -18.11 0.78 -0.16
N TYR A 284 -17.93 -0.31 -0.91
CA TYR A 284 -17.48 -0.24 -2.31
C TYR A 284 -18.61 0.07 -3.30
N ALA A 285 -19.85 -0.32 -3.01
CA ALA A 285 -20.97 -0.05 -3.91
C ALA A 285 -21.19 1.45 -4.13
N PRO A 286 -21.33 2.31 -3.08
CA PRO A 286 -21.48 3.76 -3.27
C PRO A 286 -20.27 4.40 -3.94
N LEU A 287 -19.05 3.99 -3.56
CA LEU A 287 -17.82 4.53 -4.13
C LEU A 287 -17.72 4.23 -5.63
N ASN A 288 -17.91 2.97 -6.02
CA ASN A 288 -17.85 2.58 -7.43
C ASN A 288 -19.00 3.20 -8.24
N PHE A 289 -20.18 3.37 -7.63
CA PHE A 289 -21.29 4.06 -8.26
C PHE A 289 -20.94 5.52 -8.55
N LEU A 290 -20.41 6.25 -7.56
CA LEU A 290 -19.96 7.63 -7.74
C LEU A 290 -18.88 7.75 -8.81
N LEU A 291 -17.88 6.86 -8.79
CA LEU A 291 -16.83 6.84 -9.82
C LEU A 291 -17.41 6.57 -11.22
N THR A 292 -18.41 5.70 -11.31
CA THR A 292 -19.10 5.41 -12.58
C THR A 292 -19.88 6.63 -13.08
N LEU A 293 -20.55 7.36 -12.19
CA LEU A 293 -21.22 8.62 -12.55
C LEU A 293 -20.22 9.67 -13.05
N VAL A 294 -19.15 9.95 -12.29
CA VAL A 294 -18.18 10.99 -12.67
C VAL A 294 -17.49 10.67 -14.00
N PHE A 295 -16.94 9.47 -14.13
CA PHE A 295 -16.09 9.13 -15.28
C PHE A 295 -16.83 8.53 -16.47
N GLN A 296 -18.04 7.97 -16.28
CA GLN A 296 -18.77 7.25 -17.31
C GLN A 296 -20.20 7.77 -17.54
N HIS A 297 -20.58 8.95 -17.04
CA HIS A 297 -21.92 9.54 -17.25
C HIS A 297 -22.39 9.51 -18.72
N LYS A 298 -21.52 9.87 -19.67
CA LYS A 298 -21.86 9.85 -21.11
C LYS A 298 -22.14 8.44 -21.62
N LYS A 299 -21.36 7.44 -21.16
CA LYS A 299 -21.55 6.03 -21.56
C LYS A 299 -22.77 5.41 -20.88
N LEU A 300 -23.12 5.88 -19.68
CA LEU A 300 -24.32 5.44 -18.98
C LEU A 300 -25.60 5.80 -19.74
N ALA A 301 -25.61 6.96 -20.43
CA ALA A 301 -26.74 7.39 -21.26
C ALA A 301 -26.88 6.58 -22.57
N VAL A 302 -25.77 6.12 -23.15
CA VAL A 302 -25.77 5.41 -24.45
C VAL A 302 -25.87 3.88 -24.29
N GLN A 303 -25.19 3.30 -23.28
CA GLN A 303 -25.08 1.85 -23.06
C GLN A 303 -25.26 1.48 -21.57
N PRO A 304 -26.48 1.62 -21.02
CA PRO A 304 -26.71 1.43 -19.58
C PRO A 304 -26.42 -0.01 -19.10
N ARG A 305 -26.78 -1.03 -19.88
CA ARG A 305 -26.61 -2.44 -19.49
C ARG A 305 -25.14 -2.82 -19.27
N GLU A 306 -24.25 -2.42 -20.18
CA GLU A 306 -22.83 -2.73 -20.07
C GLU A 306 -22.17 -2.02 -18.89
N VAL A 307 -22.53 -0.76 -18.65
CA VAL A 307 -22.00 0.03 -17.54
C VAL A 307 -22.45 -0.58 -16.20
N VAL A 308 -23.72 -0.99 -16.09
CA VAL A 308 -24.25 -1.66 -14.89
C VAL A 308 -23.56 -3.00 -14.66
N GLN A 309 -23.38 -3.84 -15.69
CA GLN A 309 -22.66 -5.11 -15.55
C GLN A 309 -21.21 -4.91 -15.11
N ARG A 310 -20.51 -3.92 -15.69
CA ARG A 310 -19.14 -3.57 -15.30
C ARG A 310 -19.08 -3.07 -13.87
N TYR A 311 -20.03 -2.24 -13.45
CA TYR A 311 -20.17 -1.77 -12.07
C TYR A 311 -20.36 -2.94 -11.10
N ILE A 312 -21.32 -3.84 -11.34
CA ILE A 312 -21.60 -4.99 -10.49
C ILE A 312 -20.35 -5.88 -10.39
N LYS A 313 -19.73 -6.22 -11.53
CA LYS A 313 -18.50 -7.03 -11.57
C LYS A 313 -17.36 -6.38 -10.79
N SER A 314 -17.18 -5.06 -10.92
CA SER A 314 -16.16 -4.32 -10.20
C SER A 314 -16.41 -4.30 -8.69
N THR A 315 -17.65 -4.06 -8.28
CA THR A 315 -18.06 -4.02 -6.86
C THR A 315 -17.92 -5.38 -6.19
N ILE A 316 -18.39 -6.46 -6.84
CA ILE A 316 -18.23 -7.81 -6.32
C ILE A 316 -16.75 -8.17 -6.23
N ARG A 317 -15.95 -7.91 -7.28
CA ARG A 317 -14.51 -8.20 -7.26
C ARG A 317 -13.77 -7.48 -6.13
N SER A 318 -14.06 -6.18 -5.92
CA SER A 318 -13.45 -5.39 -4.84
C SER A 318 -13.84 -5.92 -3.46
N SER A 319 -15.11 -6.29 -3.31
CA SER A 319 -15.64 -6.80 -2.04
C SER A 319 -15.06 -8.17 -1.73
N LEU A 320 -14.94 -9.04 -2.73
CA LEU A 320 -14.26 -10.33 -2.62
C LEU A 320 -12.79 -10.17 -2.25
N PHE A 321 -12.06 -9.25 -2.89
CA PHE A 321 -10.67 -8.96 -2.52
C PHE A 321 -10.54 -8.59 -1.04
N MET A 322 -11.32 -7.59 -0.59
CA MET A 322 -11.24 -7.12 0.80
C MET A 322 -11.63 -8.22 1.80
N THR A 323 -12.68 -8.98 1.48
CA THR A 323 -13.15 -10.10 2.31
C THR A 323 -12.09 -11.20 2.39
N MET A 324 -11.51 -11.60 1.27
CA MET A 324 -10.47 -12.64 1.25
C MET A 324 -9.18 -12.20 1.93
N TYR A 325 -8.85 -10.91 1.84
CA TYR A 325 -7.71 -10.32 2.55
C TYR A 325 -7.88 -10.40 4.07
N THR A 326 -9.02 -9.95 4.61
CA THR A 326 -9.30 -10.01 6.06
C THR A 326 -9.48 -11.44 6.54
N TRP A 327 -10.21 -12.26 5.77
CA TRP A 327 -10.37 -13.68 6.04
C TRP A 327 -9.02 -14.40 6.12
N GLY A 328 -8.14 -14.16 5.15
CA GLY A 328 -6.78 -14.69 5.15
C GLY A 328 -5.97 -14.24 6.36
N ALA A 329 -6.11 -12.99 6.79
CA ALA A 329 -5.38 -12.43 7.93
C ALA A 329 -5.72 -13.09 9.29
N PHE A 330 -6.93 -13.60 9.47
CA PHE A 330 -7.32 -14.33 10.69
C PHE A 330 -7.13 -15.85 10.54
N TYR A 331 -7.59 -16.40 9.42
CA TYR A 331 -7.61 -17.85 9.21
C TYR A 331 -6.21 -18.46 9.15
N THR A 332 -5.27 -17.77 8.50
CA THR A 332 -3.90 -18.27 8.32
C THR A 332 -3.21 -18.52 9.65
N LEU A 333 -3.39 -17.65 10.64
CA LEU A 333 -2.81 -17.84 11.98
C LEU A 333 -3.39 -19.06 12.69
N CYS A 334 -4.71 -19.28 12.59
CA CYS A 334 -5.35 -20.46 13.18
C CYS A 334 -4.85 -21.77 12.55
N VAL A 335 -4.69 -21.78 11.22
CA VAL A 335 -4.14 -22.94 10.49
C VAL A 335 -2.66 -23.17 10.85
N MET A 336 -1.85 -22.11 10.90
CA MET A 336 -0.44 -22.22 11.29
C MET A 336 -0.27 -22.79 12.69
N ARG A 337 -1.10 -22.39 13.66
CA ARG A 337 -1.10 -22.96 15.01
C ARG A 337 -1.42 -24.45 15.01
N ARG A 338 -2.38 -24.87 14.19
CA ARG A 338 -2.74 -26.30 14.03
C ARG A 338 -1.62 -27.13 13.40
N ILE A 339 -0.91 -26.58 12.41
CA ILE A 339 0.17 -27.28 11.70
C ILE A 339 1.43 -27.32 12.55
N PHE A 340 1.90 -26.17 13.02
CA PHE A 340 3.21 -26.06 13.67
C PHE A 340 3.17 -26.36 15.17
N LYS A 341 1.98 -26.28 15.80
CA LYS A 341 1.80 -26.44 17.26
C LYS A 341 2.76 -25.58 18.09
N ARG A 342 3.16 -24.44 17.53
CA ARG A 342 4.11 -23.48 18.11
C ARG A 342 3.63 -22.07 17.82
N GLU A 343 4.11 -21.12 18.60
CA GLU A 343 3.80 -19.71 18.42
C GLU A 343 5.08 -18.92 18.14
N ARG A 344 5.27 -18.46 16.90
CA ARG A 344 6.51 -17.80 16.47
C ARG A 344 6.24 -16.48 15.75
N THR A 345 7.17 -15.55 15.91
CA THR A 345 7.10 -14.21 15.31
C THR A 345 6.98 -14.24 13.79
N TYR A 346 7.66 -15.17 13.10
CA TYR A 346 7.61 -15.27 11.64
C TYR A 346 6.21 -15.63 11.11
N MET A 347 5.37 -16.30 11.91
CA MET A 347 4.02 -16.69 11.51
C MET A 347 3.15 -15.46 11.23
N TYR A 348 3.38 -14.36 11.96
CA TYR A 348 2.66 -13.10 11.78
C TYR A 348 3.10 -12.35 10.51
N PHE A 349 4.38 -12.45 10.12
CA PHE A 349 4.83 -11.95 8.82
C PHE A 349 4.26 -12.79 7.68
N LEU A 350 4.33 -14.11 7.80
CA LEU A 350 3.82 -15.03 6.79
C LEU A 350 2.30 -14.91 6.63
N ASN A 351 1.57 -14.63 7.72
CA ASN A 351 0.16 -14.29 7.70
C ASN A 351 -0.12 -13.13 6.74
N GLY A 352 0.62 -12.03 6.86
CA GLY A 352 0.42 -10.89 5.97
C GLY A 352 0.85 -11.16 4.52
N ILE A 353 1.87 -11.99 4.29
CA ILE A 353 2.23 -12.43 2.94
C ILE A 353 1.07 -13.21 2.30
N ILE A 354 0.50 -14.18 3.01
CA ILE A 354 -0.60 -15.03 2.55
C ILE A 354 -1.87 -14.21 2.33
N ALA A 355 -2.24 -13.34 3.28
CA ALA A 355 -3.37 -12.44 3.14
C ALA A 355 -3.20 -11.49 1.93
N GLY A 356 -2.00 -10.97 1.70
CA GLY A 356 -1.70 -10.08 0.58
C GLY A 356 -1.93 -10.68 -0.80
N PHE A 357 -1.83 -12.01 -0.95
CA PHE A 357 -2.14 -12.68 -2.22
C PHE A 357 -3.61 -12.55 -2.63
N ALA A 358 -4.51 -12.20 -1.71
CA ALA A 358 -5.90 -11.88 -2.06
C ALA A 358 -6.00 -10.78 -3.14
N VAL A 359 -4.99 -9.91 -3.27
CA VAL A 359 -4.95 -8.87 -4.31
C VAL A 359 -5.03 -9.43 -5.73
N LEU A 360 -4.65 -10.69 -5.95
CA LEU A 360 -4.77 -11.34 -7.25
C LEU A 360 -6.21 -11.42 -7.77
N ILE A 361 -7.21 -11.27 -6.88
CA ILE A 361 -8.62 -11.17 -7.23
C ILE A 361 -8.89 -9.86 -8.00
N GLU A 362 -8.12 -8.79 -7.75
CA GLU A 362 -8.29 -7.50 -8.42
C GLU A 362 -7.69 -7.47 -9.83
N ALA A 363 -8.13 -6.49 -10.65
CA ALA A 363 -7.53 -6.26 -11.96
C ALA A 363 -6.03 -5.89 -11.85
N PRO A 364 -5.14 -6.39 -12.73
CA PRO A 364 -3.69 -6.19 -12.64
C PRO A 364 -3.24 -4.75 -12.39
N GLY A 365 -3.85 -3.77 -13.08
CA GLY A 365 -3.53 -2.35 -12.87
C GLY A 365 -3.85 -1.87 -11.44
N ARG A 366 -4.99 -2.29 -10.89
CA ARG A 366 -5.42 -1.93 -9.54
C ARG A 366 -4.60 -2.61 -8.46
N GLN A 367 -4.04 -3.80 -8.72
CA GLN A 367 -3.19 -4.52 -7.77
C GLN A 367 -1.98 -3.68 -7.36
N VAL A 368 -1.29 -3.11 -8.36
CA VAL A 368 -0.12 -2.24 -8.13
C VAL A 368 -0.53 -0.95 -7.43
N GLU A 369 -1.65 -0.34 -7.81
CA GLU A 369 -2.15 0.89 -7.15
C GLU A 369 -2.50 0.67 -5.68
N LEU A 370 -3.17 -0.43 -5.35
CA LEU A 370 -3.50 -0.80 -3.96
C LEU A 370 -2.23 -1.12 -3.16
N GLY A 371 -1.29 -1.86 -3.74
CA GLY A 371 0.01 -2.13 -3.12
C GLY A 371 0.77 -0.83 -2.82
N LEU A 372 0.82 0.09 -3.79
CA LEU A 372 1.47 1.41 -3.62
C LEU A 372 0.73 2.34 -2.65
N TYR A 373 -0.57 2.13 -2.43
CA TYR A 373 -1.30 2.84 -1.39
C TYR A 373 -0.90 2.35 0.01
N CYS A 374 -0.70 1.03 0.18
CA CYS A 374 -0.30 0.42 1.44
C CYS A 374 1.20 0.58 1.75
N LEU A 375 2.05 0.65 0.71
CA LEU A 375 3.51 0.66 0.83
C LEU A 375 4.06 1.81 1.70
N PRO A 376 3.65 3.09 1.54
CA PRO A 376 4.11 4.17 2.41
C PRO A 376 3.83 3.91 3.90
N ARG A 377 2.68 3.30 4.20
CA ARG A 377 2.29 2.94 5.58
C ARG A 377 3.14 1.80 6.12
N ALA A 378 3.43 0.81 5.28
CA ALA A 378 4.32 -0.28 5.62
C ALA A 378 5.76 0.20 5.85
N LEU A 379 6.28 1.09 5.00
CA LEU A 379 7.61 1.68 5.18
C LEU A 379 7.71 2.49 6.49
N ASP A 380 6.69 3.31 6.79
CA ASP A 380 6.67 4.06 8.04
C ASP A 380 6.62 3.13 9.27
N THR A 381 5.78 2.10 9.21
CA THR A 381 5.66 1.10 10.28
C THR A 381 6.96 0.29 10.45
N ALA A 382 7.59 -0.13 9.35
CA ALA A 382 8.87 -0.83 9.36
C ALA A 382 9.96 0.03 10.00
N TRP A 383 10.01 1.33 9.69
CA TRP A 383 10.98 2.25 10.28
C TRP A 383 10.84 2.33 11.81
N HIS A 384 9.62 2.46 12.34
CA HIS A 384 9.41 2.47 13.79
C HIS A 384 9.74 1.13 14.45
N LEU A 385 9.42 0.00 13.81
CA LEU A 385 9.83 -1.34 14.29
C LEU A 385 11.35 -1.47 14.36
N MET A 386 12.07 -1.02 13.34
CA MET A 386 13.53 -1.03 13.31
C MET A 386 14.14 -0.13 14.39
N LEU A 387 13.56 1.06 14.62
CA LEU A 387 13.97 1.96 15.70
C LEU A 387 13.78 1.32 17.07
N LYS A 388 12.61 0.73 17.33
CA LYS A 388 12.29 0.07 18.61
C LYS A 388 13.24 -1.09 18.93
N ARG A 389 13.72 -1.78 17.88
CA ARG A 389 14.68 -2.89 17.98
C ARG A 389 16.14 -2.44 18.04
N GLY A 390 16.43 -1.13 17.95
CA GLY A 390 17.79 -0.60 17.92
C GLY A 390 18.57 -0.91 16.64
N LEU A 391 17.90 -1.37 15.57
CA LEU A 391 18.53 -1.72 14.28
C LEU A 391 18.94 -0.48 13.48
N VAL A 392 18.20 0.62 13.64
CA VAL A 392 18.46 1.90 12.98
C VAL A 392 18.48 3.02 14.01
N ARG A 393 19.21 4.09 13.70
CA ARG A 393 19.24 5.31 14.52
C ARG A 393 18.25 6.33 13.99
N ASN A 394 17.64 7.09 14.88
CA ASN A 394 16.77 8.18 14.48
C ASN A 394 17.62 9.30 13.86
N VAL A 395 17.52 9.48 12.54
CA VAL A 395 18.23 10.55 11.82
C VAL A 395 17.32 11.77 11.78
N PRO A 396 17.75 12.92 12.35
CA PRO A 396 16.94 14.13 12.32
C PRO A 396 16.72 14.60 10.88
N ASN A 397 15.48 14.93 10.55
CA ASN A 397 15.07 15.39 9.21
C ASN A 397 15.34 14.38 8.07
N ALA A 398 15.37 13.07 8.36
CA ALA A 398 15.53 12.04 7.32
C ALA A 398 14.50 12.15 6.19
N GLU A 399 13.30 12.67 6.48
CA GLU A 399 12.28 12.94 5.47
C GLU A 399 12.76 13.90 4.38
N MET A 400 13.65 14.84 4.73
CA MET A 400 14.22 15.79 3.77
C MET A 400 15.14 15.10 2.78
N ALA A 401 16.05 14.26 3.27
CA ALA A 401 16.96 13.50 2.43
C ALA A 401 16.20 12.56 1.48
N LEU A 402 15.18 11.88 2.01
CA LEU A 402 14.30 11.01 1.21
C LEU A 402 13.55 11.79 0.12
N PHE A 403 13.00 12.95 0.46
CA PHE A 403 12.32 13.82 -0.50
C PHE A 403 13.26 14.29 -1.60
N CYS A 404 14.44 14.80 -1.24
CA CYS A 404 15.43 15.30 -2.19
C CYS A 404 15.86 14.20 -3.17
N ALA A 405 16.26 13.04 -2.64
CA ALA A 405 16.65 11.91 -3.48
C ALA A 405 15.51 11.44 -4.39
N SER A 406 14.29 11.38 -3.87
CA SER A 406 13.11 10.95 -4.65
C SER A 406 12.79 11.92 -5.78
N MET A 407 12.85 13.23 -5.52
CA MET A 407 12.65 14.24 -6.56
C MET A 407 13.75 14.21 -7.61
N GLY A 408 15.02 14.01 -7.22
CA GLY A 408 16.12 13.79 -8.16
C GLY A 408 15.82 12.65 -9.14
N VAL A 409 15.40 11.49 -8.64
CA VAL A 409 15.02 10.34 -9.48
C VAL A 409 13.84 10.68 -10.40
N ILE A 410 12.75 11.24 -9.84
CA ILE A 410 11.53 11.56 -10.61
C ILE A 410 11.83 12.57 -11.72
N MET A 411 12.59 13.63 -11.43
CA MET A 411 12.95 14.66 -12.41
C MET A 411 13.88 14.10 -13.51
N THR A 412 14.79 13.19 -13.16
CA THR A 412 15.65 12.52 -14.13
C THR A 412 14.83 11.70 -15.13
N ILE A 413 13.88 10.90 -14.62
CA ILE A 413 13.01 10.08 -15.48
C ILE A 413 12.09 10.98 -16.30
N TYR A 414 11.54 12.04 -15.70
CA TYR A 414 10.64 12.97 -16.37
C TYR A 414 11.30 13.66 -17.58
N GLN A 415 12.56 14.07 -17.48
CA GLN A 415 13.27 14.70 -18.59
C GLN A 415 13.73 13.70 -19.66
N TYR A 416 14.25 12.54 -19.25
CA TYR A 416 14.95 11.65 -20.17
C TYR A 416 14.04 10.58 -20.78
N ASP A 417 13.12 10.03 -19.99
CA ASP A 417 12.22 8.96 -20.45
C ASP A 417 10.81 9.11 -19.86
N PRO A 418 10.09 10.19 -20.23
CA PRO A 418 8.74 10.46 -19.72
C PRO A 418 7.75 9.35 -20.06
N SER A 419 8.03 8.51 -21.07
CA SER A 419 7.17 7.38 -21.49
C SER A 419 6.98 6.32 -20.40
N VAL A 420 7.89 6.27 -19.42
CA VAL A 420 7.83 5.34 -18.29
C VAL A 420 6.81 5.79 -17.22
N ILE A 421 6.50 7.09 -17.18
CA ILE A 421 5.59 7.67 -16.20
C ILE A 421 4.15 7.45 -16.68
N ASN A 422 3.27 7.03 -15.76
CA ASN A 422 1.85 6.88 -16.06
C ASN A 422 1.24 8.19 -16.59
N THR A 423 0.40 8.11 -17.62
CA THR A 423 -0.15 9.26 -18.36
C THR A 423 -0.80 10.32 -17.47
N ASN A 424 -1.52 9.92 -16.42
CA ASN A 424 -2.16 10.87 -15.50
C ASN A 424 -1.12 11.67 -14.71
N TYR A 425 -0.06 11.00 -14.24
CA TYR A 425 1.05 11.65 -13.53
C TYR A 425 1.87 12.51 -14.47
N LEU A 426 2.14 12.01 -15.67
CA LEU A 426 2.87 12.75 -16.69
C LEU A 426 2.15 14.06 -17.03
N SER A 427 0.83 14.02 -17.25
CA SER A 427 0.02 15.21 -17.51
C SER A 427 0.13 16.25 -16.39
N ILE A 428 0.09 15.82 -15.12
CA ILE A 428 0.28 16.70 -13.96
C ILE A 428 1.69 17.28 -13.93
N LEU A 429 2.72 16.46 -14.11
CA LEU A 429 4.11 16.91 -14.13
C LEU A 429 4.35 17.89 -15.28
N THR A 430 3.82 17.64 -16.47
CA THR A 430 3.93 18.56 -17.61
C THR A 430 3.20 19.87 -17.36
N ARG A 431 2.05 19.85 -16.70
CA ARG A 431 1.35 21.08 -16.30
C ARG A 431 2.14 21.91 -15.28
N ILE A 432 2.85 21.25 -14.36
CA ILE A 432 3.59 21.90 -13.28
C ILE A 432 4.97 22.38 -13.74
N PHE A 433 5.73 21.51 -14.41
CA PHE A 433 7.13 21.75 -14.79
C PHE A 433 7.29 22.29 -16.20
N GLY A 434 6.31 22.10 -17.08
CA GLY A 434 6.42 22.37 -18.52
C GLY A 434 7.23 21.30 -19.25
N CYS A 435 7.25 21.40 -20.58
CA CYS A 435 8.19 20.66 -21.42
C CYS A 435 9.56 21.35 -21.30
N ASN A 436 10.58 20.64 -20.80
CA ASN A 436 11.92 21.19 -20.51
C ASN A 436 13.01 20.46 -21.29
#